data_AF-A0A8S4EHH5-F1
#
_entry.id   AF-A0A8S4EHH5-F1
#
_cell.length_a   1.000
_cell.length_b   1.000
_cell.length_c   1.000
_cell.angle_alpha   90.00
_cell.angle_beta   90.00
_cell.angle_gamma   90.00
#
_symmetry.space_group_name_H-M   'P 1'
#
loop_
_entity.id
_entity.type
_entity.pdbx_description
1 polymer ?
#
loop_
_entity_poly.entity_id
_entity_poly.type
_entity_poly.pdbx_seq_one_letter_code
_entity_poly.pdbx_strand_id
1 'polypeptide(L)'
;MFGNQWAGCPSLLHGTVSAAARACATDAAGRSDVTEALFNALQSITKKKPRYVDSLEDLLPELVDLACNCIRLWEAGAARAACGWLAALAGARPAALLPRAPALTAAALRCIGGLTPRNQVEPLADLLLALNRASFGGGGLAAWLRGALGQAHFPTPHARDHHKLAFINNVLNYRLRGGGLAAWLRGALGQAHFPTPHARDHHELAFINNVLK
;
A
#
# COMPACT_ATOMS: atom_id res chain seq x y z
N MET A 1 -13.30 21.36 -29.03
CA MET A 1 -14.33 20.32 -29.16
C MET A 1 -14.17 19.33 -28.01
N PHE A 2 -15.01 19.42 -26.98
CA PHE A 2 -15.01 18.45 -25.89
C PHE A 2 -15.73 17.20 -26.39
N GLY A 3 -14.98 16.11 -26.58
CA GLY A 3 -15.52 14.85 -27.08
C GLY A 3 -16.64 14.34 -26.18
N ASN A 4 -17.84 14.21 -26.75
CA ASN A 4 -18.98 13.59 -26.10
C ASN A 4 -18.57 12.18 -25.65
N GLN A 5 -18.58 11.95 -24.33
CA GLN A 5 -18.34 10.62 -23.78
C GLN A 5 -19.47 9.71 -24.23
N TRP A 6 -19.12 8.55 -24.77
CA TRP A 6 -20.11 7.54 -25.15
C TRP A 6 -20.91 7.11 -23.91
N ALA A 7 -22.23 7.20 -23.97
CA ALA A 7 -23.12 6.95 -22.83
C ALA A 7 -22.98 5.53 -22.25
N GLY A 8 -22.56 4.55 -23.06
CA GLY A 8 -22.31 3.17 -22.61
C GLY A 8 -20.98 2.94 -21.90
N CYS A 9 -20.10 3.96 -21.83
CA CYS A 9 -18.75 3.82 -21.28
C CYS A 9 -18.74 3.33 -19.81
N PRO A 10 -19.57 3.87 -18.88
CA PRO A 10 -19.61 3.39 -17.50
C PRO A 10 -20.03 1.92 -17.41
N SER A 11 -21.05 1.50 -18.17
CA SER A 11 -21.54 0.12 -18.16
C SER A 11 -20.53 -0.87 -18.76
N LEU A 12 -19.85 -0.47 -19.84
CA LEU A 12 -18.79 -1.29 -20.43
C LEU A 12 -17.61 -1.44 -19.46
N LEU A 13 -17.20 -0.34 -18.83
CA LEU A 13 -16.13 -0.37 -17.83
C LEU A 13 -16.49 -1.28 -16.67
N HIS A 14 -17.68 -1.12 -16.10
CA HIS A 14 -18.18 -1.95 -15.00
C HIS A 14 -18.21 -3.43 -15.38
N GLY A 15 -18.82 -3.78 -16.52
CA GLY A 15 -18.87 -5.17 -16.99
C GLY A 15 -17.49 -5.78 -17.21
N THR A 16 -16.55 -5.01 -17.77
CA THR A 16 -15.17 -5.46 -18.01
C THR A 16 -14.42 -5.66 -16.70
N VAL A 17 -14.51 -4.70 -15.77
CA VAL A 17 -13.87 -4.79 -14.46
C VAL A 17 -14.45 -5.93 -13.63
N SER A 18 -15.77 -6.11 -13.63
CA SER A 18 -16.45 -7.23 -12.95
C SER A 18 -16.00 -8.59 -13.50
N ALA A 19 -15.92 -8.73 -14.82
CA ALA A 19 -15.43 -9.96 -15.44
C ALA A 19 -13.96 -10.23 -15.11
N ALA A 20 -13.10 -9.22 -15.21
CA ALA A 20 -11.69 -9.32 -14.87
C ALA A 20 -11.47 -9.64 -13.38
N ALA A 21 -12.19 -8.98 -12.48
CA ALA A 21 -12.11 -9.20 -11.04
C ALA A 21 -12.48 -10.64 -10.67
N ARG A 22 -13.59 -11.16 -11.21
CA ARG A 22 -13.99 -12.56 -11.01
C ARG A 22 -12.95 -13.55 -11.55
N ALA A 23 -12.42 -13.26 -12.74
CA ALA A 23 -11.38 -14.07 -13.36
C ALA A 23 -10.07 -14.09 -12.54
N CYS A 24 -9.71 -12.98 -11.89
CA CYS A 24 -8.52 -12.89 -11.04
C CYS A 24 -8.77 -13.46 -9.64
N ALA A 25 -9.98 -13.33 -9.09
CA ALA A 25 -10.32 -13.84 -7.77
C ALA A 25 -10.22 -15.38 -7.67
N THR A 26 -10.44 -16.10 -8.77
CA THR A 26 -10.28 -17.57 -8.81
C THR A 26 -8.83 -18.02 -8.82
N ASP A 27 -7.94 -17.26 -9.45
CA ASP A 27 -6.52 -17.62 -9.60
C ASP A 27 -5.67 -16.37 -9.94
N ALA A 28 -5.40 -15.55 -8.91
CA ALA A 28 -4.66 -14.30 -9.09
C ALA A 28 -3.18 -14.54 -9.43
N ALA A 29 -2.60 -15.61 -8.87
CA ALA A 29 -1.19 -15.96 -9.08
C ALA A 29 -0.97 -16.55 -10.48
N GLY A 30 -1.83 -17.46 -10.94
CA GLY A 30 -1.76 -18.00 -12.30
C GLY A 30 -2.15 -17.00 -13.39
N ARG A 31 -2.75 -15.86 -13.04
CA ARG A 31 -3.14 -14.76 -13.95
C ARG A 31 -2.53 -13.43 -13.51
N SER A 32 -1.25 -13.45 -13.14
CA SER A 32 -0.55 -12.30 -12.57
C SER A 32 -0.50 -11.11 -13.54
N ASP A 33 -0.39 -11.39 -14.85
CA ASP A 33 -0.37 -10.39 -15.93
C ASP A 33 -1.72 -9.67 -16.07
N VAL A 34 -2.83 -10.41 -16.07
CA VAL A 34 -4.20 -9.86 -16.12
C VAL A 34 -4.49 -9.07 -14.84
N THR A 35 -4.07 -9.60 -13.69
CA THR A 35 -4.25 -8.95 -12.39
C THR A 35 -3.47 -7.64 -12.33
N GLU A 36 -2.23 -7.62 -12.80
CA GLU A 36 -1.41 -6.42 -12.93
C GLU A 36 -2.04 -5.40 -13.88
N ALA A 37 -2.47 -5.83 -15.07
CA ALA A 37 -3.12 -4.97 -16.06
C ALA A 37 -4.41 -4.35 -15.52
N LEU A 38 -5.21 -5.13 -14.78
CA LEU A 38 -6.42 -4.66 -14.10
C LEU A 38 -6.10 -3.53 -13.13
N PHE A 39 -5.13 -3.72 -12.23
CA PHE A 39 -4.78 -2.68 -11.26
C PHE A 39 -4.15 -1.44 -11.90
N ASN A 40 -3.34 -1.60 -12.95
CA ASN A 40 -2.80 -0.46 -13.70
C ASN A 40 -3.91 0.36 -14.41
N ALA A 41 -4.91 -0.33 -14.97
CA ALA A 41 -6.08 0.31 -15.55
C ALA A 41 -6.90 1.05 -14.48
N LEU A 42 -7.20 0.39 -13.36
CA LEU A 42 -7.92 0.99 -12.23
C LEU A 42 -7.17 2.20 -11.68
N GLN A 43 -5.85 2.12 -11.48
CA GLN A 43 -5.03 3.24 -11.04
C GLN A 43 -5.12 4.42 -12.02
N SER A 44 -5.04 4.15 -13.33
CA SER A 44 -5.13 5.18 -14.36
C SER A 44 -6.50 5.85 -14.36
N ILE A 45 -7.57 5.09 -14.21
CA ILE A 45 -8.94 5.61 -14.13
C ILE A 45 -9.11 6.46 -12.87
N THR A 46 -8.71 5.96 -11.71
CA THR A 46 -8.80 6.68 -10.43
C THR A 46 -8.05 8.02 -10.49
N LYS A 47 -6.85 8.07 -11.11
CA LYS A 47 -6.06 9.30 -11.22
C LYS A 47 -6.59 10.27 -12.29
N LYS A 48 -6.88 9.77 -13.50
CA LYS A 48 -7.17 10.63 -14.67
C LYS A 48 -8.65 10.98 -14.79
N LYS A 49 -9.54 10.12 -14.31
CA LYS A 49 -10.99 10.22 -14.48
C LYS A 49 -11.73 9.68 -13.25
N PRO A 50 -11.56 10.29 -12.06
CA PRO A 50 -12.11 9.78 -10.80
C PRO A 50 -13.63 9.59 -10.78
N ARG A 51 -14.37 10.29 -11.66
CA ARG A 51 -15.83 10.12 -11.83
C ARG A 51 -16.24 8.73 -12.33
N TYR A 52 -15.38 8.01 -13.05
CA TYR A 52 -15.69 6.62 -13.43
C TYR A 52 -15.48 5.62 -12.30
N VAL A 53 -14.89 6.05 -11.18
CA VAL A 53 -14.84 5.21 -9.98
C VAL A 53 -16.22 5.14 -9.32
N ASP A 54 -17.10 6.14 -9.53
CA ASP A 54 -18.49 6.09 -9.08
C ASP A 54 -19.22 4.88 -9.67
N SER A 55 -19.00 4.60 -10.95
CA SER A 55 -19.62 3.45 -11.62
C SER A 55 -19.01 2.10 -11.23
N LEU A 56 -18.07 2.06 -10.28
CA LEU A 56 -17.46 0.83 -9.78
C LEU A 56 -17.70 0.65 -8.27
N GLU A 57 -18.53 1.50 -7.65
CA GLU A 57 -18.69 1.57 -6.20
C GLU A 57 -19.10 0.23 -5.57
N ASP A 58 -19.97 -0.51 -6.25
CA ASP A 58 -20.42 -1.84 -5.85
C ASP A 58 -19.31 -2.90 -5.92
N LEU A 59 -18.35 -2.74 -6.83
CA LEU A 59 -17.22 -3.66 -7.01
C LEU A 59 -16.01 -3.32 -6.12
N LEU A 60 -15.96 -2.12 -5.54
CA LEU A 60 -14.81 -1.67 -4.75
C LEU A 60 -14.43 -2.63 -3.61
N PRO A 61 -15.36 -3.19 -2.81
CA PRO A 61 -15.00 -4.11 -1.74
C PRO A 61 -14.25 -5.36 -2.26
N GLU A 62 -14.75 -5.97 -3.34
CA GLU A 62 -14.14 -7.16 -3.95
C GLU A 62 -12.77 -6.85 -4.56
N LEU A 63 -12.64 -5.71 -5.23
CA LEU A 63 -11.38 -5.27 -5.82
C LEU A 63 -10.32 -4.96 -4.76
N VAL A 64 -10.73 -4.31 -3.65
CA VAL A 64 -9.83 -4.04 -2.50
C VAL A 64 -9.38 -5.35 -1.86
N ASP A 65 -10.27 -6.33 -1.71
CA ASP A 65 -9.93 -7.64 -1.17
C ASP A 65 -8.93 -8.38 -2.06
N LEU A 66 -9.15 -8.35 -3.39
CA LEU A 66 -8.22 -8.90 -4.37
C LEU A 66 -6.84 -8.23 -4.27
N ALA A 67 -6.79 -6.90 -4.19
CA ALA A 67 -5.55 -6.14 -4.04
C ALA A 67 -4.81 -6.47 -2.75
N CYS A 68 -5.53 -6.58 -1.62
CA CYS A 68 -4.97 -6.99 -0.34
C CYS A 68 -4.38 -8.41 -0.41
N ASN A 69 -5.04 -9.33 -1.11
CA ASN A 69 -4.54 -10.69 -1.32
C ASN A 69 -3.25 -10.71 -2.15
N CYS A 70 -3.18 -9.89 -3.20
CA CYS A 70 -1.96 -9.76 -4.02
C CYS A 70 -0.77 -9.26 -3.19
N ILE A 71 -0.99 -8.27 -2.33
CA ILE A 71 0.05 -7.74 -1.43
C ILE A 71 0.47 -8.81 -0.40
N ARG A 72 -0.49 -9.53 0.19
CA ARG A 72 -0.20 -10.57 1.19
C ARG A 72 0.66 -11.72 0.65
N LEU A 73 0.43 -12.14 -0.59
CA LEU A 73 1.19 -13.21 -1.24
C LEU A 73 2.50 -12.70 -1.85
N TRP A 74 2.57 -11.40 -2.15
CA TRP A 74 3.66 -10.73 -2.82
C TRP A 74 4.02 -11.31 -4.20
N GLU A 75 3.07 -11.23 -5.13
CA GLU A 75 3.35 -11.44 -6.56
C GLU A 75 3.89 -10.14 -7.17
N ALA A 76 5.18 -10.10 -7.53
CA ALA A 76 5.92 -8.85 -7.75
C ALA A 76 5.29 -7.87 -8.76
N GLY A 77 4.62 -8.33 -9.82
CA GLY A 77 3.92 -7.46 -10.77
C GLY A 77 2.60 -6.94 -10.19
N ALA A 78 1.69 -7.88 -9.93
CA ALA A 78 0.35 -7.64 -9.41
C ALA A 78 0.35 -6.88 -8.06
N ALA A 79 1.21 -7.23 -7.12
CA ALA A 79 1.31 -6.58 -5.80
C ALA A 79 1.74 -5.11 -5.92
N ARG A 80 2.66 -4.78 -6.84
CA ARG A 80 3.09 -3.39 -7.06
C ARG A 80 1.98 -2.56 -7.69
N ALA A 81 1.31 -3.11 -8.70
CA ALA A 81 0.16 -2.44 -9.33
C ALA A 81 -0.98 -2.26 -8.31
N ALA A 82 -1.25 -3.27 -7.47
CA ALA A 82 -2.20 -3.19 -6.37
C ALA A 82 -1.85 -2.07 -5.38
N CYS A 83 -0.59 -1.99 -4.91
CA CYS A 83 -0.12 -0.89 -4.07
C CYS A 83 -0.36 0.47 -4.74
N GLY A 84 -0.03 0.58 -6.03
CA GLY A 84 -0.21 1.80 -6.82
C GLY A 84 -1.67 2.23 -6.94
N TRP A 85 -2.59 1.29 -7.17
CA TRP A 85 -4.02 1.56 -7.22
C TRP A 85 -4.60 1.90 -5.85
N LEU A 86 -4.29 1.13 -4.80
CA LEU A 86 -4.74 1.40 -3.43
C LEU A 86 -4.26 2.77 -2.94
N ALA A 87 -3.04 3.18 -3.28
CA ALA A 87 -2.53 4.52 -2.99
C ALA A 87 -3.34 5.62 -3.69
N ALA A 88 -3.71 5.40 -4.96
CA ALA A 88 -4.58 6.33 -5.68
C ALA A 88 -6.01 6.37 -5.09
N LEU A 89 -6.54 5.21 -4.70
CA LEU A 89 -7.85 5.07 -4.09
C LEU A 89 -7.89 5.73 -2.71
N ALA A 90 -6.83 5.65 -1.91
CA ALA A 90 -6.73 6.34 -0.63
C ALA A 90 -6.86 7.86 -0.78
N GLY A 91 -6.29 8.44 -1.84
CA GLY A 91 -6.42 9.86 -2.14
C GLY A 91 -7.79 10.27 -2.69
N ALA A 92 -8.41 9.42 -3.50
CA ALA A 92 -9.69 9.73 -4.15
C ALA A 92 -10.93 9.38 -3.31
N ARG A 93 -10.90 8.24 -2.61
CA ARG A 93 -12.01 7.65 -1.84
C ARG A 93 -11.50 6.88 -0.62
N PRO A 94 -10.98 7.57 0.41
CA PRO A 94 -10.48 6.91 1.62
C PRO A 94 -11.52 6.03 2.31
N ALA A 95 -12.80 6.40 2.26
CA ALA A 95 -13.89 5.62 2.87
C ALA A 95 -13.97 4.17 2.35
N ALA A 96 -13.66 3.93 1.07
CA ALA A 96 -13.69 2.59 0.47
C ALA A 96 -12.63 1.65 1.07
N LEU A 97 -11.55 2.21 1.62
CA LEU A 97 -10.48 1.42 2.24
C LEU A 97 -10.70 1.15 3.73
N LEU A 98 -11.56 1.92 4.41
CA LEU A 98 -11.73 1.85 5.86
C LEU A 98 -11.92 0.42 6.40
N PRO A 99 -12.77 -0.45 5.81
CA PRO A 99 -13.00 -1.79 6.34
C PRO A 99 -11.75 -2.69 6.31
N ARG A 100 -10.84 -2.44 5.37
CA ARG A 100 -9.63 -3.27 5.16
C ARG A 100 -8.34 -2.58 5.56
N ALA A 101 -8.36 -1.28 5.84
CA ALA A 101 -7.16 -0.50 6.09
C ALA A 101 -6.30 -1.00 7.27
N PRO A 102 -6.86 -1.49 8.41
CA PRO A 102 -6.04 -2.12 9.45
C PRO A 102 -5.31 -3.38 8.96
N ALA A 103 -6.03 -4.27 8.27
CA ALA A 103 -5.48 -5.52 7.75
C ALA A 103 -4.45 -5.26 6.63
N LEU A 104 -4.72 -4.29 5.75
CA LEU A 104 -3.80 -3.83 4.72
C LEU A 104 -2.51 -3.27 5.32
N THR A 105 -2.63 -2.45 6.37
CA THR A 105 -1.47 -1.90 7.09
C THR A 105 -0.62 -3.03 7.68
N ALA A 106 -1.25 -4.02 8.32
CA ALA A 106 -0.54 -5.18 8.85
C ALA A 106 0.12 -6.01 7.74
N ALA A 107 -0.55 -6.23 6.61
CA ALA A 107 0.02 -6.94 5.46
C ALA A 107 1.24 -6.21 4.90
N ALA A 108 1.17 -4.89 4.75
CA ALA A 108 2.29 -4.07 4.31
C ALA A 108 3.49 -4.16 5.27
N LEU A 109 3.24 -4.16 6.59
CA LEU A 109 4.29 -4.34 7.59
C LEU A 109 4.94 -5.73 7.56
N ARG A 110 4.17 -6.81 7.29
CA ARG A 110 4.74 -8.16 7.09
C ARG A 110 5.63 -8.22 5.85
N CYS A 111 5.19 -7.56 4.78
CA CYS A 111 5.93 -7.45 3.52
C CYS A 111 7.27 -6.72 3.73
N ILE A 112 7.23 -5.55 4.36
CA ILE A 112 8.43 -4.80 4.79
C ILE A 112 9.29 -5.64 5.74
N GLY A 113 8.64 -6.42 6.59
CA GLY A 113 9.26 -7.26 7.62
C GLY A 113 10.04 -8.47 7.11
N GLY A 114 9.91 -8.82 5.82
CA GLY A 114 10.71 -9.89 5.23
C GLY A 114 10.00 -10.75 4.18
N LEU A 115 8.69 -10.59 3.95
CA LEU A 115 8.01 -11.35 2.88
C LEU A 115 8.31 -10.81 1.47
N THR A 116 8.77 -9.56 1.37
CA THR A 116 9.07 -8.90 0.11
C THR A 116 10.57 -8.73 -0.09
N PRO A 117 11.12 -8.99 -1.30
CA PRO A 117 12.53 -8.69 -1.58
C PRO A 117 12.82 -7.20 -1.34
N ARG A 118 13.98 -6.89 -0.73
CA ARG A 118 14.32 -5.52 -0.28
C ARG A 118 14.26 -4.47 -1.38
N ASN A 119 14.58 -4.84 -2.61
CA ASN A 119 14.51 -3.96 -3.79
C ASN A 119 13.08 -3.64 -4.25
N GLN A 120 12.04 -4.23 -3.62
CA GLN A 120 10.64 -4.00 -3.97
C GLN A 120 9.82 -3.39 -2.82
N VAL A 121 10.46 -2.82 -1.80
CA VAL A 121 9.75 -2.21 -0.67
C VAL A 121 9.16 -0.83 -1.02
N GLU A 122 9.63 -0.20 -2.09
CA GLU A 122 9.18 1.15 -2.49
C GLU A 122 7.66 1.28 -2.70
N PRO A 123 6.97 0.36 -3.39
CA PRO A 123 5.51 0.45 -3.55
C PRO A 123 4.75 0.33 -2.23
N LEU A 124 5.28 -0.40 -1.24
CA LEU A 124 4.71 -0.48 0.11
C LEU A 124 4.90 0.82 0.88
N ALA A 125 6.07 1.46 0.71
CA ALA A 125 6.36 2.78 1.26
C ALA A 125 5.37 3.82 0.74
N ASP A 126 5.17 3.86 -0.58
CA ASP A 126 4.27 4.80 -1.23
C ASP A 126 2.81 4.58 -0.80
N LEU A 127 2.41 3.31 -0.63
CA LEU A 127 1.11 2.97 -0.08
C LEU A 127 0.94 3.49 1.35
N LEU A 128 1.89 3.23 2.26
CA LEU A 128 1.83 3.75 3.63
C LEU A 128 1.79 5.28 3.67
N LEU A 129 2.55 5.95 2.79
CA LEU A 129 2.53 7.40 2.69
C LEU A 129 1.18 7.93 2.18
N ALA A 130 0.58 7.26 1.19
CA ALA A 130 -0.74 7.61 0.69
C ALA A 130 -1.82 7.43 1.77
N LEU A 131 -1.76 6.33 2.54
CA LEU A 131 -2.64 6.12 3.70
C LEU A 131 -2.42 7.18 4.79
N ASN A 132 -1.18 7.63 5.01
CA ASN A 132 -0.91 8.70 5.99
C ASN A 132 -1.48 10.06 5.55
N ARG A 133 -1.52 10.31 4.24
CA ARG A 133 -2.04 11.56 3.66
C ARG A 133 -3.56 11.58 3.59
N ALA A 134 -4.19 10.42 3.51
CA ALA A 134 -5.64 10.27 3.37
C ALA A 134 -6.40 10.64 4.66
N SER A 135 -7.58 11.21 4.48
CA SER A 135 -8.46 11.65 5.58
C SER A 135 -9.46 10.55 5.92
N PHE A 136 -9.22 9.83 7.03
CA PHE A 136 -10.00 8.65 7.41
C PHE A 136 -11.06 8.85 8.50
N GLY A 137 -11.31 10.08 8.96
CA GLY A 137 -12.39 10.39 9.91
C GLY A 137 -12.24 9.81 11.34
N GLY A 138 -11.36 8.82 11.57
CA GLY A 138 -11.03 8.28 12.90
C GLY A 138 -9.74 7.48 12.88
N GLY A 139 -8.86 7.68 13.87
CA GLY A 139 -7.61 6.93 14.16
C GLY A 139 -6.50 6.96 13.09
N GLY A 140 -6.86 6.90 11.81
CA GLY A 140 -6.01 6.90 10.63
C GLY A 140 -4.93 5.81 10.67
N LEU A 141 -3.91 6.02 9.83
CA LEU A 141 -2.74 5.14 9.80
C LEU A 141 -2.07 4.99 11.17
N ALA A 142 -2.07 6.06 11.99
CA ALA A 142 -1.44 6.03 13.30
C ALA A 142 -2.06 4.98 14.24
N ALA A 143 -3.39 4.86 14.27
CA ALA A 143 -4.08 3.84 15.06
C ALA A 143 -3.79 2.43 14.51
N TRP A 144 -3.80 2.25 13.20
CA TRP A 144 -3.56 0.95 12.57
C TRP A 144 -2.13 0.46 12.75
N LEU A 145 -1.15 1.35 12.63
CA LEU A 145 0.26 1.03 12.89
C LEU A 145 0.46 0.59 14.34
N ARG A 146 -0.12 1.32 15.31
CA ARG A 146 -0.05 0.94 16.74
C ARG A 146 -0.74 -0.39 17.01
N GLY A 147 -1.92 -0.61 16.44
CA GLY A 147 -2.66 -1.86 16.59
C GLY A 147 -1.92 -3.06 16.01
N ALA A 148 -1.28 -2.91 14.84
CA ALA A 148 -0.50 -3.97 14.22
C ALA A 148 0.81 -4.23 14.98
N LEU A 149 1.60 -3.19 15.27
CA LEU A 149 2.90 -3.31 15.91
C LEU A 149 2.80 -3.64 17.41
N GLY A 150 1.66 -3.40 18.05
CA GLY A 150 1.41 -3.80 19.44
C GLY A 150 1.37 -5.32 19.64
N GLN A 151 1.29 -6.12 18.57
CA GLN A 151 1.35 -7.58 18.66
C GLN A 151 2.77 -8.06 19.00
N ALA A 152 2.86 -9.02 19.92
CA ALA A 152 4.11 -9.68 20.25
C ALA A 152 4.69 -10.37 19.01
N HIS A 153 6.01 -10.31 18.84
CA HIS A 153 6.74 -10.92 17.71
C HIS A 153 6.33 -10.45 16.31
N PHE A 154 5.63 -9.32 16.20
CA PHE A 154 5.22 -8.71 14.94
C PHE A 154 6.02 -7.41 14.66
N PRO A 155 6.42 -7.12 13.40
CA PRO A 155 6.30 -7.96 12.20
C PRO A 155 7.25 -9.16 12.23
N THR A 156 8.26 -9.13 13.11
CA THR A 156 9.22 -10.21 13.34
C THR A 156 9.58 -10.30 14.83
N PRO A 157 10.10 -11.45 15.31
CA PRO A 157 10.39 -11.66 16.73
C PRO A 157 11.50 -10.76 17.29
N HIS A 158 12.33 -10.18 16.43
CA HIS A 158 13.46 -9.34 16.82
C HIS A 158 13.10 -7.85 16.97
N ALA A 159 11.91 -7.45 16.51
CA ALA A 159 11.42 -6.08 16.63
C ALA A 159 11.07 -5.74 18.09
N ARG A 160 11.94 -4.98 18.76
CA ARG A 160 11.71 -4.44 20.11
C ARG A 160 10.75 -3.25 20.10
N ASP A 161 10.09 -2.97 21.22
CA ASP A 161 9.05 -1.93 21.31
C ASP A 161 9.55 -0.52 20.99
N HIS A 162 10.74 -0.14 21.46
CA HIS A 162 11.31 1.17 21.14
C HIS A 162 11.56 1.34 19.64
N HIS A 163 11.93 0.27 18.94
CA HIS A 163 12.12 0.29 17.50
C HIS A 163 10.80 0.47 16.74
N LYS A 164 9.74 -0.20 17.20
CA LYS A 164 8.38 -0.07 16.65
C LYS A 164 7.88 1.36 16.80
N LEU A 165 8.08 1.96 17.97
CA LEU A 165 7.71 3.36 18.23
C LEU A 165 8.47 4.34 17.32
N ALA A 166 9.77 4.15 17.16
CA ALA A 166 10.59 4.97 16.25
C ALA A 166 10.09 4.86 14.80
N PHE A 167 9.78 3.64 14.33
CA PHE A 167 9.20 3.43 13.01
C PHE A 167 7.87 4.16 12.81
N ILE A 168 6.96 4.05 13.78
CA ILE A 168 5.66 4.74 13.73
C ILE A 168 5.86 6.25 13.60
N ASN A 169 6.72 6.81 14.47
CA ASN A 169 7.01 8.24 14.43
C ASN A 169 7.59 8.66 13.09
N ASN A 170 8.51 7.89 12.52
CA ASN A 170 9.10 8.19 11.23
C ASN A 170 8.07 8.14 10.10
N VAL A 171 7.28 7.06 9.97
CA VAL A 171 6.23 6.96 8.95
C VAL A 171 5.22 8.11 9.04
N LEU A 172 4.82 8.48 10.26
CA LEU A 172 3.87 9.56 10.49
C LEU A 172 4.46 10.95 10.15
N ASN A 173 5.73 11.18 10.51
CA ASN A 173 6.44 12.45 10.28
C ASN A 173 6.83 12.68 8.81
N TYR A 174 7.00 11.62 8.01
CA TYR A 174 7.27 11.75 6.57
C TYR A 174 6.14 12.41 5.78
N ARG A 175 4.92 12.49 6.33
CA ARG A 175 3.84 13.34 5.79
C ARG A 175 4.27 14.79 5.61
N LEU A 176 5.12 15.30 6.50
CA LEU A 176 5.48 16.72 6.61
C LEU A 176 6.78 17.08 5.88
N ARG A 177 7.65 16.10 5.62
CA ARG A 177 9.05 16.36 5.23
C ARG A 177 9.35 16.26 3.73
N GLY A 178 8.40 15.86 2.89
CA GLY A 178 8.58 15.78 1.42
C GLY A 178 9.64 14.77 0.91
N GLY A 179 10.47 14.21 1.79
CA GLY A 179 11.46 13.19 1.46
C GLY A 179 10.84 11.81 1.20
N GLY A 180 11.48 11.02 0.34
CA GLY A 180 11.00 9.70 -0.06
C GLY A 180 11.08 8.68 1.08
N LEU A 181 9.93 8.31 1.66
CA LEU A 181 9.81 7.22 2.65
C LEU A 181 10.43 5.92 2.12
N ALA A 182 10.34 5.68 0.82
CA ALA A 182 10.99 4.56 0.15
C ALA A 182 12.52 4.60 0.26
N ALA A 183 13.14 5.78 0.14
CA ALA A 183 14.59 5.94 0.27
C ALA A 183 15.04 5.73 1.73
N TRP A 184 14.26 6.22 2.70
CA TRP A 184 14.52 5.94 4.12
C TRP A 184 14.36 4.45 4.44
N LEU A 185 13.28 3.80 3.98
CA LEU A 185 13.09 2.36 4.15
C LEU A 185 14.22 1.58 3.48
N ARG A 186 14.60 1.90 2.24
CA ARG A 186 15.74 1.25 1.56
C ARG A 186 17.06 1.46 2.29
N GLY A 187 17.35 2.68 2.75
CA GLY A 187 18.56 2.98 3.52
C GLY A 187 18.58 2.19 4.82
N ALA A 188 17.46 2.15 5.52
CA ALA A 188 17.34 1.41 6.75
C ALA A 188 17.31 -0.12 6.54
N LEU A 189 16.82 -0.61 5.39
CA LEU A 189 16.88 -2.02 4.95
C LEU A 189 18.22 -2.43 4.33
N GLY A 190 19.05 -1.46 3.92
CA GLY A 190 20.10 -1.67 2.92
C GLY A 190 21.52 -1.30 3.31
N GLN A 191 21.79 -0.51 4.35
CA GLN A 191 23.16 0.02 4.53
C GLN A 191 23.69 0.08 5.96
N ALA A 192 24.89 -0.49 6.10
CA ALA A 192 25.94 -0.12 7.04
C ALA A 192 26.67 1.18 6.64
N HIS A 193 26.17 1.95 5.67
CA HIS A 193 26.75 3.23 5.29
C HIS A 193 25.71 4.22 4.75
N PHE A 194 25.34 5.20 5.58
CA PHE A 194 24.56 6.38 5.22
C PHE A 194 25.52 7.57 5.06
N PRO A 195 25.41 8.40 4.00
CA PRO A 195 25.92 9.75 4.07
C PRO A 195 24.91 10.57 4.89
N THR A 196 25.29 10.94 6.11
CA THR A 196 24.52 11.86 6.97
C THR A 196 24.57 13.28 6.40
N PRO A 197 23.50 14.05 6.62
CA PRO A 197 23.71 15.24 7.42
C PRO A 197 22.77 15.25 8.63
N HIS A 198 23.38 15.51 9.79
CA HIS A 198 22.84 15.52 11.14
C HIS A 198 22.55 14.14 11.77
N ALA A 199 23.62 13.59 12.33
CA ALA A 199 23.58 12.58 13.36
C ALA A 199 22.71 13.05 14.55
N ARG A 200 21.65 12.29 14.81
CA ARG A 200 21.10 11.99 16.14
C ARG A 200 20.16 10.80 15.99
N ASP A 201 20.70 9.63 16.29
CA ASP A 201 20.00 8.47 16.91
C ASP A 201 20.43 7.13 16.31
N HIS A 202 21.46 6.54 16.93
CA HIS A 202 21.88 5.14 16.71
C HIS A 202 20.76 4.11 16.97
N HIS A 203 19.63 4.51 17.55
CA HIS A 203 18.44 3.69 17.78
C HIS A 203 17.55 3.52 16.54
N GLU A 204 17.65 4.39 15.53
CA GLU A 204 16.84 4.33 14.31
C GLU A 204 17.23 3.19 13.36
N LEU A 205 18.52 2.81 13.35
CA LEU A 205 19.08 1.79 12.48
C LEU A 205 18.86 0.35 13.01
N ALA A 206 18.50 0.21 14.28
CA ALA A 206 18.41 -1.09 14.96
C ALA A 206 17.05 -1.80 14.78
N PHE A 207 15.99 -1.08 14.38
CA PHE A 207 14.69 -1.70 14.04
C PHE A 207 14.85 -2.65 12.87
N ILE A 208 15.50 -2.18 11.81
CA ILE A 208 15.45 -2.86 10.52
C ILE A 208 16.53 -3.94 10.39
N ASN A 209 17.69 -3.75 11.05
CA ASN A 209 18.68 -4.81 11.20
C ASN A 209 18.21 -5.98 12.06
N ASN A 210 17.30 -5.75 13.01
CA ASN A 210 16.69 -6.83 13.77
C ASN A 210 15.50 -7.43 13.03
N VAL A 211 14.72 -6.64 12.30
CA VAL A 211 13.60 -7.18 11.51
C VAL A 211 14.05 -8.21 10.46
N LEU A 212 15.31 -8.21 10.05
CA LEU A 212 15.83 -9.04 8.96
C LEU A 212 16.94 -10.03 9.36
N LYS A 213 17.11 -10.31 10.66
CA LYS A 213 17.93 -11.44 11.12
C LYS A 213 17.03 -12.62 11.49
#